data_AF-A0ABD5WV05-F1
#
_entry.id   AF-A0ABD5WV05-F1
#
_cell.length_a   1.000
_cell.length_b   1.000
_cell.length_c   1.000
_cell.angle_alpha   90.00
_cell.angle_beta   90.00
_cell.angle_gamma   90.00
#
_symmetry.space_group_name_H-M   'P 1'
#
loop_
_entity.id
_entity.type
_entity.pdbx_description
1 polymer ?
#
loop_
_entity_poly.entity_id
_entity_poly.type
_entity_poly.pdbx_seq_one_letter_code
_entity_poly.pdbx_strand_id
1 'polypeptide(L)'
;MFRRTVLATATATLAGCGLAPDPPSTTGFPETLPNAVFAFSWDRDAGVYEIDFVRGNRLTTTNTGALASVVTSDDAESTTLWVGGVPGGPSVGDDSTEPRASFPLTPGATLRVPVERRGDVRVIWTAPDGSRSRVVGQWELTEQPRTDRSTAAASGDATDTAAPTEEP
;
A
#
# COMPACT_ATOMS: atom_id res chain seq x y z
N MET A 1 70.61 63.63 20.33
CA MET A 1 70.48 62.18 20.59
C MET A 1 69.10 61.73 20.18
N PHE A 2 69.03 60.74 19.28
CA PHE A 2 67.82 60.09 18.75
C PHE A 2 67.00 59.40 19.84
N ARG A 3 65.65 59.40 19.72
CA ARG A 3 64.66 58.27 19.65
C ARG A 3 63.28 58.90 19.36
N ARG A 4 62.72 58.99 18.14
CA ARG A 4 62.19 58.02 17.16
C ARG A 4 61.14 57.02 17.71
N THR A 5 59.93 57.14 17.12
CA THR A 5 58.90 56.09 16.84
C THR A 5 57.97 55.70 18.01
N VAL A 6 56.67 55.42 17.86
CA VAL A 6 55.81 55.02 16.72
C VAL A 6 54.35 55.43 17.02
N LEU A 7 53.60 55.93 16.03
CA LEU A 7 52.13 55.95 16.07
C LEU A 7 51.60 54.51 15.90
N ALA A 8 50.95 53.97 16.92
CA ALA A 8 50.23 52.70 16.81
C ALA A 8 48.90 52.92 16.05
N THR A 9 48.89 52.68 14.74
CA THR A 9 47.67 52.48 13.96
C THR A 9 47.04 51.15 14.36
N ALA A 10 45.95 51.21 15.12
CA ALA A 10 45.10 50.07 15.41
C ALA A 10 44.27 49.72 14.16
N THR A 11 44.66 48.69 13.43
CA THR A 11 43.83 48.06 12.40
C THR A 11 42.75 47.23 13.09
N ALA A 12 41.54 47.80 13.20
CA ALA A 12 40.35 47.05 13.57
C ALA A 12 39.96 46.13 12.41
N THR A 13 40.48 44.89 12.41
CA THR A 13 39.97 43.83 11.55
C THR A 13 38.66 43.34 12.15
N LEU A 14 37.54 43.93 11.72
CA LEU A 14 36.23 43.30 11.81
C LEU A 14 36.25 42.07 10.90
N ALA A 15 36.71 40.94 11.44
CA ALA A 15 36.31 39.64 10.92
C ALA A 15 34.80 39.53 11.20
N GLY A 16 34.00 40.07 10.28
CA GLY A 16 32.59 39.81 10.23
C GLY A 16 32.42 38.31 10.03
N CYS A 17 32.13 37.60 11.11
CA CYS A 17 31.54 36.27 11.05
C CYS A 17 30.23 36.42 10.29
N GLY A 18 30.30 36.28 8.97
CA GLY A 18 29.16 36.06 8.11
C GLY A 18 28.59 34.68 8.41
N LEU A 19 27.96 34.53 9.57
CA LEU A 19 26.95 33.51 9.80
C LEU A 19 25.73 33.94 8.99
N ALA A 20 25.82 33.79 7.67
CA ALA A 20 24.62 33.57 6.90
C ALA A 20 23.98 32.31 7.51
N PRO A 21 22.72 32.36 7.99
CA PRO A 21 22.04 31.14 8.36
C PRO A 21 22.09 30.21 7.15
N ASP A 22 22.51 28.97 7.36
CA ASP A 22 22.43 27.96 6.31
C ASP A 22 21.03 28.01 5.71
N PRO A 23 20.90 27.99 4.37
CA PRO A 23 19.59 27.82 3.76
C PRO A 23 18.97 26.56 4.38
N PRO A 24 17.65 26.56 4.67
CA PRO A 24 17.00 25.41 5.28
C PRO A 24 17.40 24.17 4.48
N SER A 25 18.06 23.23 5.16
CA SER A 25 18.51 22.01 4.51
C SER A 25 17.29 21.34 3.88
N THR A 26 17.27 21.21 2.56
CA THR A 26 16.32 20.33 1.87
C THR A 26 16.65 18.86 2.13
N THR A 27 17.77 18.60 2.81
CA THR A 27 18.16 17.32 3.38
C THR A 27 17.14 16.88 4.43
N GLY A 28 16.12 16.15 3.99
CA GLY A 28 15.19 15.49 4.88
C GLY A 28 14.04 16.36 5.36
N PHE A 29 13.29 16.99 4.44
CA PHE A 29 11.84 17.03 4.71
C PHE A 29 11.43 15.57 4.94
N PRO A 30 10.82 15.22 6.09
CA PRO A 30 10.34 13.86 6.26
C PRO A 30 9.37 13.63 5.10
N GLU A 31 9.68 12.68 4.22
CA GLU A 31 8.75 12.17 3.21
C GLU A 31 7.63 11.48 4.00
N THR A 32 6.74 12.31 4.52
CA THR A 32 5.61 11.91 5.35
C THR A 32 4.67 11.10 4.50
N LEU A 33 4.18 10.00 5.08
CA LEU A 33 3.14 9.17 4.48
C LEU A 33 2.02 10.06 3.91
N PRO A 34 1.74 10.00 2.60
CA PRO A 34 0.64 10.76 2.03
C PRO A 34 -0.67 10.32 2.67
N ASN A 35 -1.53 11.29 2.99
CA ASN A 35 -2.91 10.99 3.38
C ASN A 35 -3.63 10.45 2.14
N ALA A 36 -3.92 9.16 2.11
CA ALA A 36 -4.67 8.50 1.04
C ALA A 36 -5.69 7.56 1.65
N VAL A 37 -6.91 7.59 1.15
CA VAL A 37 -8.02 6.76 1.61
C VAL A 37 -8.55 5.97 0.43
N PHE A 38 -8.76 4.68 0.66
CA PHE A 38 -9.19 3.73 -0.36
C PHE A 38 -10.55 3.14 -0.01
N ALA A 39 -11.37 2.89 -1.02
CA ALA A 39 -12.56 2.05 -0.92
C ALA A 39 -12.31 0.74 -1.67
N PHE A 40 -12.97 -0.32 -1.22
CA PHE A 40 -12.79 -1.67 -1.73
C PHE A 40 -14.14 -2.26 -2.10
N SER A 41 -14.20 -2.91 -3.26
CA SER A 41 -15.35 -3.71 -3.67
C SER A 41 -14.87 -5.03 -4.28
N TRP A 42 -15.75 -6.03 -4.26
CA TRP A 42 -15.49 -7.34 -4.85
C TRP A 42 -16.59 -7.66 -5.87
N ASP A 43 -16.20 -7.79 -7.14
CA ASP A 43 -17.06 -8.33 -8.19
C ASP A 43 -16.88 -9.86 -8.22
N ARG A 44 -17.90 -10.56 -7.72
CA ARG A 44 -17.90 -12.02 -7.64
C ARG A 44 -17.98 -12.67 -9.02
N ASP A 45 -18.68 -12.05 -9.96
CA ASP A 45 -18.92 -12.63 -11.28
C ASP A 45 -17.67 -12.48 -12.15
N ALA A 46 -16.97 -11.35 -12.02
CA ALA A 46 -15.70 -11.10 -12.70
C ALA A 46 -14.48 -11.72 -12.01
N GLY A 47 -14.56 -12.03 -10.71
CA GLY A 47 -13.39 -12.47 -9.94
C GLY A 47 -12.37 -11.35 -9.74
N VAL A 48 -12.82 -10.11 -9.55
CA VAL A 48 -11.98 -8.91 -9.53
C VAL A 48 -12.25 -8.07 -8.28
N TYR A 49 -11.19 -7.66 -7.59
CA TYR A 49 -11.26 -6.56 -6.62
C TYR A 49 -11.16 -5.23 -7.35
N GLU A 50 -12.05 -4.30 -7.03
CA GLU A 50 -11.88 -2.90 -7.40
C GLU A 50 -11.45 -2.11 -6.16
N ILE A 51 -10.36 -1.37 -6.31
CA ILE A 51 -9.78 -0.53 -5.27
C ILE A 51 -9.80 0.90 -5.77
N ASP A 52 -10.57 1.75 -5.12
CA ASP A 52 -10.75 3.14 -5.51
C ASP A 52 -9.95 4.05 -4.60
N PHE A 53 -9.11 4.91 -5.18
CA PHE A 53 -8.50 6.00 -4.44
C PHE A 53 -9.53 7.12 -4.27
N VAL A 54 -10.29 7.11 -3.18
CA VAL A 54 -11.47 7.97 -3.03
C VAL A 54 -11.15 9.40 -2.61
N ARG A 55 -10.14 9.61 -1.76
CA ARG A 55 -9.75 10.94 -1.26
C ARG A 55 -8.34 10.96 -0.73
N GLY A 56 -7.69 12.11 -0.75
CA GLY A 56 -6.36 12.29 -0.20
C GLY A 56 -5.46 13.18 -1.05
N ASN A 57 -4.17 13.15 -0.74
CA ASN A 57 -3.13 13.86 -1.46
C ASN A 57 -2.80 13.14 -2.77
N ARG A 58 -2.54 13.90 -3.84
CA ARG A 58 -1.98 13.37 -5.08
C ARG A 58 -0.67 12.62 -4.79
N LEU A 59 -0.56 11.40 -5.28
CA LEU A 59 0.66 10.60 -5.17
C LEU A 59 1.57 10.92 -6.35
N THR A 60 2.82 11.24 -6.06
CA THR A 60 3.86 11.60 -7.04
C THR A 60 5.15 10.86 -6.71
N THR A 61 6.10 10.86 -7.63
CA THR A 61 7.45 10.33 -7.38
C THR A 61 8.18 11.02 -6.23
N THR A 62 7.76 12.24 -5.84
CA THR A 62 8.34 12.98 -4.72
C THR A 62 7.86 12.48 -3.35
N ASN A 63 6.69 11.84 -3.27
CA ASN A 63 6.10 11.41 -2.00
C ASN A 63 5.77 9.92 -1.94
N THR A 64 5.90 9.20 -3.06
CA THR A 64 5.62 7.77 -3.17
C THR A 64 6.62 7.13 -4.13
N GLY A 65 7.30 6.08 -3.66
CA GLY A 65 8.15 5.24 -4.50
C GLY A 65 7.35 4.15 -5.19
N ALA A 66 6.43 3.52 -4.45
CA ALA A 66 5.50 2.55 -4.99
C ALA A 66 4.17 2.54 -4.22
N LEU A 67 3.11 2.16 -4.92
CA LEU A 67 1.84 1.77 -4.32
C LEU A 67 1.48 0.40 -4.88
N ALA A 68 1.22 -0.58 -4.02
CA ALA A 68 0.88 -1.94 -4.42
C ALA A 68 -0.36 -2.42 -3.67
N SER A 69 -1.18 -3.23 -4.33
CA SER A 69 -2.20 -4.04 -3.69
C SER A 69 -1.65 -5.43 -3.43
N VAL A 70 -1.89 -5.96 -2.23
CA VAL A 70 -1.57 -7.33 -1.84
C VAL A 70 -2.87 -8.02 -1.48
N VAL A 71 -3.17 -9.14 -2.15
CA VAL A 71 -4.31 -10.00 -1.82
C VAL A 71 -3.78 -11.28 -1.20
N THR A 72 -4.21 -11.57 0.01
CA THR A 72 -3.82 -12.79 0.75
C THR A 72 -5.03 -13.71 0.87
N SER A 73 -4.96 -14.86 0.22
CA SER A 73 -5.91 -15.98 0.34
C SER A 73 -5.19 -17.17 0.99
N ASP A 74 -5.91 -18.08 1.65
CA ASP A 74 -5.40 -19.17 2.52
C ASP A 74 -3.93 -19.59 2.31
N ASP A 75 -3.55 -20.00 1.10
CA ASP A 75 -2.20 -20.49 0.76
C ASP A 75 -1.47 -19.65 -0.31
N ALA A 76 -2.00 -18.49 -0.70
CA ALA A 76 -1.47 -17.69 -1.80
C ALA A 76 -1.55 -16.19 -1.52
N GLU A 77 -0.43 -15.50 -1.74
CA GLU A 77 -0.35 -14.05 -1.75
C GLU A 77 -0.08 -13.57 -3.18
N SER A 78 -0.90 -12.66 -3.68
CA SER A 78 -0.68 -12.00 -4.97
C SER A 78 -0.46 -10.51 -4.76
N THR A 79 0.56 -9.96 -5.42
CA THR A 79 0.89 -8.53 -5.36
C THR A 79 0.70 -7.91 -6.72
N THR A 80 -0.06 -6.81 -6.79
CA THR A 80 -0.26 -6.02 -8.01
C THR A 80 0.24 -4.61 -7.78
N LEU A 81 1.22 -4.19 -8.58
CA LEU A 81 1.77 -2.85 -8.52
C LEU A 81 0.79 -1.85 -9.16
N TRP A 82 0.31 -0.87 -8.40
CA TRP A 82 -0.57 0.17 -8.92
C TRP A 82 0.25 1.24 -9.63
N VAL A 83 1.23 1.84 -8.94
CA VAL A 83 2.11 2.86 -9.50
C VAL A 83 3.53 2.69 -8.96
N GLY A 84 4.49 3.21 -9.72
CA GLY A 84 5.89 3.28 -9.30
C GLY A 84 6.57 1.91 -9.34
N GLY A 85 7.47 1.69 -8.40
CA GLY A 85 8.32 0.51 -8.31
C GLY A 85 9.68 0.88 -7.73
N VAL A 86 10.08 0.22 -6.64
CA VAL A 86 11.38 0.45 -6.00
C VAL A 86 12.14 -0.87 -5.84
N PRO A 87 13.47 -0.91 -6.10
CA PRO A 87 14.28 -2.07 -5.78
C PRO A 87 14.16 -2.42 -4.30
N GLY A 88 13.78 -3.67 -3.98
CA GLY A 88 13.57 -4.10 -2.59
C GLY A 88 12.26 -3.63 -1.94
N GLY A 89 11.32 -3.08 -2.71
CA GLY A 89 9.93 -2.88 -2.28
C GLY A 89 9.23 -4.21 -1.96
N PRO A 90 7.93 -4.20 -1.56
CA PRO A 90 7.21 -5.45 -1.30
C PRO A 90 7.43 -6.41 -2.46
N SER A 91 7.92 -7.62 -2.15
CA SER A 91 8.25 -8.64 -3.15
C SER A 91 7.03 -8.83 -4.04
N VAL A 92 7.08 -8.24 -5.21
CA VAL A 92 6.04 -8.42 -6.21
C VAL A 92 6.17 -9.87 -6.62
N GLY A 93 5.18 -10.69 -6.26
CA GLY A 93 5.10 -12.07 -6.74
C GLY A 93 5.22 -12.09 -8.28
N ASP A 94 5.58 -13.26 -8.82
CA ASP A 94 6.00 -13.48 -10.22
C ASP A 94 5.08 -12.89 -11.31
N ASP A 95 3.83 -12.53 -10.98
CA ASP A 95 2.80 -12.30 -11.98
C ASP A 95 2.66 -10.87 -12.53
N SER A 96 3.23 -9.82 -11.94
CA SER A 96 3.19 -8.47 -12.55
C SER A 96 4.17 -7.48 -11.93
N THR A 97 5.41 -7.45 -12.42
CA THR A 97 6.40 -6.42 -12.08
C THR A 97 6.10 -5.04 -12.67
N GLU A 98 5.17 -4.94 -13.62
CA GLU A 98 4.80 -3.69 -14.26
C GLU A 98 3.67 -2.95 -13.52
N PRO A 99 3.81 -1.64 -13.27
CA PRO A 99 2.76 -0.85 -12.63
C PRO A 99 1.56 -0.67 -13.55
N ARG A 100 0.35 -0.78 -13.01
CA ARG A 100 -0.91 -0.64 -13.75
C ARG A 100 -1.27 0.81 -14.11
N ALA A 101 -0.59 1.78 -13.50
CA ALA A 101 -0.73 3.20 -13.78
C ALA A 101 0.62 3.91 -13.59
N SER A 102 0.68 5.16 -14.06
CA SER A 102 1.86 6.03 -13.89
C SER A 102 1.58 7.12 -12.87
N PHE A 103 2.65 7.64 -12.26
CA PHE A 103 2.52 8.89 -11.54
C PHE A 103 2.16 10.03 -12.49
N PRO A 104 1.39 11.01 -12.02
CA PRO A 104 0.86 11.11 -10.67
C PRO A 104 -0.54 10.50 -10.51
N LEU A 105 -0.77 9.80 -9.40
CA LEU A 105 -2.07 9.21 -9.08
C LEU A 105 -2.92 10.21 -8.29
N THR A 106 -4.15 10.46 -8.73
CA THR A 106 -5.10 11.38 -8.08
C THR A 106 -6.31 10.63 -7.54
N PRO A 107 -7.03 11.20 -6.56
CA PRO A 107 -8.34 10.68 -6.20
C PRO A 107 -9.26 10.52 -7.42
N GLY A 108 -10.05 9.45 -7.43
CA GLY A 108 -10.84 8.99 -8.57
C GLY A 108 -10.16 7.94 -9.44
N ALA A 109 -8.90 7.60 -9.16
CA ALA A 109 -8.24 6.47 -9.82
C ALA A 109 -8.71 5.14 -9.24
N THR A 110 -8.88 4.14 -10.11
CA THR A 110 -9.30 2.78 -9.75
C THR A 110 -8.25 1.76 -10.17
N LEU A 111 -7.97 0.80 -9.31
CA LEU A 111 -7.20 -0.40 -9.63
C LEU A 111 -8.14 -1.61 -9.67
N ARG A 112 -8.00 -2.40 -10.73
CA ARG A 112 -8.67 -3.71 -10.85
C ARG A 112 -7.64 -4.81 -10.63
N VAL A 113 -7.88 -5.65 -9.64
CA VAL A 113 -7.00 -6.76 -9.26
C VAL A 113 -7.75 -8.08 -9.49
N PRO A 114 -7.52 -8.76 -10.63
CA PRO A 114 -8.07 -10.09 -10.85
C PRO A 114 -7.43 -11.08 -9.90
N VAL A 115 -8.24 -11.95 -9.29
CA VAL A 115 -7.75 -13.00 -8.39
C VAL A 115 -8.52 -14.29 -8.59
N GLU A 116 -7.84 -15.41 -8.45
CA GLU A 116 -8.47 -16.72 -8.54
C GLU A 116 -9.31 -17.03 -7.30
N ARG A 117 -8.87 -16.54 -6.13
CA ARG A 117 -9.53 -16.76 -4.86
C ARG A 117 -9.68 -15.45 -4.10
N ARG A 118 -10.85 -15.28 -3.49
CA ARG A 118 -11.16 -14.15 -2.61
C ARG A 118 -10.31 -14.25 -1.33
N GLY A 119 -9.79 -13.13 -0.85
CA GLY A 119 -8.92 -13.05 0.32
C GLY A 119 -8.82 -11.63 0.89
N ASP A 120 -8.06 -11.44 1.96
CA ASP A 120 -7.85 -10.11 2.54
C ASP A 120 -7.06 -9.23 1.58
N VAL A 121 -7.37 -7.93 1.53
CA VAL A 121 -6.73 -6.98 0.63
C VAL A 121 -6.02 -5.90 1.44
N ARG A 122 -4.76 -5.62 1.12
CA ARG A 122 -3.97 -4.52 1.69
C ARG A 122 -3.41 -3.65 0.59
N VAL A 123 -3.54 -2.34 0.74
CA VAL A 123 -2.82 -1.37 -0.08
C VAL A 123 -1.58 -0.93 0.69
N ILE A 124 -0.41 -1.20 0.12
CA ILE A 124 0.88 -0.90 0.70
C ILE A 124 1.48 0.28 -0.05
N TRP A 125 1.75 1.35 0.69
CA TRP A 125 2.57 2.46 0.23
C TRP A 125 4.02 2.19 0.60
N THR A 126 4.92 2.55 -0.30
CA THR A 126 6.37 2.57 -0.09
C THR A 126 6.90 3.98 -0.34
N ALA A 127 7.77 4.44 0.55
CA ALA A 127 8.44 5.74 0.46
C ALA A 127 9.25 5.88 -0.84
N PRO A 128 9.44 7.10 -1.36
CA PRO A 128 10.29 7.39 -2.52
C PRO A 128 11.67 6.75 -2.46
N ASP A 129 12.30 6.78 -1.29
CA ASP A 129 13.63 6.20 -1.03
C ASP A 129 13.63 4.66 -0.88
N GLY A 130 12.45 4.03 -0.87
CA GLY A 130 12.29 2.58 -0.65
C GLY A 130 12.53 2.12 0.79
N SER A 131 12.89 3.00 1.72
CA SER A 131 13.34 2.62 3.07
C SER A 131 12.20 2.27 4.02
N ARG A 132 10.97 2.68 3.70
CA ARG A 132 9.79 2.54 4.55
C ARG A 132 8.58 2.10 3.75
N SER A 133 7.82 1.18 4.32
CA SER A 133 6.53 0.76 3.78
C SER A 133 5.45 0.78 4.86
N ARG A 134 4.21 1.09 4.48
CA ARG A 134 3.05 1.15 5.38
C ARG A 134 1.79 0.68 4.67
N VAL A 135 0.95 -0.05 5.39
CA VAL A 135 -0.43 -0.32 4.95
C VAL A 135 -1.22 0.98 5.06
N VAL A 136 -1.79 1.43 3.95
CA VAL A 136 -2.58 2.68 3.84
C VAL A 136 -4.05 2.42 3.52
N GLY A 137 -4.41 1.18 3.23
CA GLY A 137 -5.78 0.72 3.10
C GLY A 137 -5.84 -0.78 3.35
N GLN A 138 -6.93 -1.27 3.93
CA GLN A 138 -7.13 -2.68 4.21
C GLN A 138 -8.61 -3.02 4.10
N TRP A 139 -8.88 -4.23 3.61
CA TRP A 139 -10.19 -4.86 3.60
C TRP A 139 -10.05 -6.31 4.08
N GLU A 140 -10.85 -6.70 5.07
CA GLU A 140 -10.83 -8.04 5.66
C GLU A 140 -12.08 -8.84 5.24
N LEU A 141 -11.87 -10.10 4.85
CA LEU A 141 -12.92 -10.98 4.35
C LEU A 141 -13.99 -11.30 5.43
N THR A 142 -13.64 -11.16 6.71
CA THR A 142 -14.50 -11.49 7.86
C THR A 142 -15.75 -10.59 7.97
N GLU A 143 -15.81 -9.46 7.27
CA GLU A 143 -16.91 -8.49 7.39
C GLU A 143 -18.19 -8.83 6.60
N GLN A 144 -18.35 -10.04 6.04
CA GLN A 144 -19.61 -10.44 5.40
C GLN A 144 -20.22 -11.69 6.06
N PRO A 145 -21.51 -11.65 6.47
CA PRO A 145 -22.17 -12.84 6.98
C PRO A 145 -22.14 -13.91 5.90
N ARG A 146 -21.48 -15.03 6.19
CA ARG A 146 -21.71 -16.29 5.49
C ARG A 146 -23.21 -16.53 5.61
N THR A 147 -23.97 -16.22 4.56
CA THR A 147 -25.28 -16.83 4.43
C THR A 147 -24.98 -18.27 4.07
N ASP A 148 -24.63 -19.07 5.08
CA ASP A 148 -24.63 -20.52 4.99
C ASP A 148 -26.06 -20.89 4.64
N ARG A 149 -26.31 -21.05 3.34
CA ARG A 149 -27.41 -21.90 2.90
C ARG A 149 -26.95 -23.33 3.15
N SER A 150 -26.90 -23.68 4.44
CA SER A 150 -26.83 -25.05 4.90
C SER A 150 -28.11 -25.71 4.39
N THR A 151 -27.91 -26.52 3.37
CA THR A 151 -28.78 -27.62 2.96
C THR A 151 -29.29 -28.34 4.21
N ALA A 152 -30.52 -28.04 4.60
CA ALA A 152 -31.33 -28.95 5.40
C ALA A 152 -31.65 -30.17 4.51
N ALA A 153 -30.67 -31.07 4.41
CA ALA A 153 -30.91 -32.44 4.03
C ALA A 153 -31.68 -33.09 5.19
N ALA A 154 -33.01 -33.19 5.06
CA ALA A 154 -33.78 -34.16 5.81
C ALA A 154 -33.85 -35.45 4.98
N SER A 155 -32.74 -36.20 4.98
CA SER A 155 -32.73 -37.61 4.60
C SER A 155 -33.29 -38.40 5.78
N GLY A 156 -34.58 -38.72 5.75
CA GLY A 156 -35.19 -39.74 6.59
C GLY A 156 -35.09 -41.09 5.88
N ASP A 157 -34.02 -41.83 6.17
CA ASP A 157 -33.87 -43.24 5.84
C ASP A 157 -34.84 -44.04 6.72
N ALA A 158 -35.77 -44.77 6.10
CA ALA A 158 -36.67 -45.70 6.77
C ALA A 158 -36.40 -47.09 6.20
N THR A 159 -35.45 -47.79 6.80
CA THR A 159 -35.35 -49.25 6.71
C THR A 159 -36.29 -49.84 7.77
N ASP A 160 -37.34 -50.55 7.33
CA ASP A 160 -37.96 -51.56 8.18
C ASP A 160 -38.28 -52.81 7.34
N THR A 161 -38.02 -53.94 7.97
CA THR A 161 -37.84 -55.29 7.43
C THR A 161 -38.99 -56.17 7.90
N ALA A 162 -39.59 -56.97 7.00
CA ALA A 162 -40.06 -58.37 7.19
C ALA A 162 -41.24 -58.67 6.22
N ALA A 163 -41.07 -59.49 5.17
CA ALA A 163 -41.14 -60.96 5.11
C ALA A 163 -42.56 -61.47 4.68
N PRO A 164 -42.78 -62.77 4.37
CA PRO A 164 -42.94 -63.29 3.00
C PRO A 164 -44.33 -63.93 2.74
N THR A 165 -44.70 -64.22 1.48
CA THR A 165 -45.78 -65.20 1.17
C THR A 165 -45.59 -65.84 -0.22
N GLU A 166 -45.50 -67.17 -0.20
CA GLU A 166 -45.60 -68.20 -1.27
C GLU A 166 -46.81 -68.03 -2.22
N GLU A 167 -46.63 -68.21 -3.54
CA GLU A 167 -47.09 -69.32 -4.42
C GLU A 167 -48.62 -69.41 -4.67
N PRO A 168 -49.13 -70.11 -5.72
CA PRO A 168 -48.46 -70.87 -6.80
C PRO A 168 -48.60 -70.28 -8.22
#